data_AF-A0A9P4R1K2-F1
#
_entry.id   AF-A0A9P4R1K2-F1
#
_cell.length_a   1.000
_cell.length_b   1.000
_cell.length_c   1.000
_cell.angle_alpha   90.00
_cell.angle_beta   90.00
_cell.angle_gamma   90.00
#
_symmetry.space_group_name_H-M   'P 1'
#
loop_
_entity.id
_entity.type
_entity.pdbx_description
1 polymer ?
#
loop_
_entity_poly.entity_id
_entity_poly.type
_entity_poly.pdbx_seq_one_letter_code
_entity_poly.pdbx_strand_id
1 'polypeptide(L)'
;MRVLSLAAASAALTSLVVAQDVATKYYDPTSKISYSSLTLPNGVTYRIALPENSSTSDAIFQVVSPSTFAWCGLAWGGHMTNNPLSVNWATGASTGRQAIVSSRMAFGYYATPGAYDGATYTYLPGTSANSTHWQLTARCQGCTRWSSADGDFNLENQTEAVLAYACSSVAPDDKTSNTSAFNIHEQFGIWSHDLTIAKNASFGEWVKGNGTAKRFTSWSA
;
A
#
# COMPACT_ATOMS: atom_id res chain seq x y z
N MET A 1 72.78 1.74 12.16
CA MET A 1 71.58 2.49 11.75
C MET A 1 70.69 1.53 10.98
N ARG A 2 69.57 1.08 11.57
CA ARG A 2 68.60 0.20 10.89
C ARG A 2 67.33 1.00 10.64
N VAL A 3 66.97 1.13 9.36
CA VAL A 3 65.80 1.85 8.88
C VAL A 3 64.58 0.95 9.07
N LEU A 4 63.58 1.39 9.83
CA LEU A 4 62.30 0.70 9.99
C LEU A 4 61.35 1.17 8.88
N SER A 5 60.99 0.25 7.99
CA SER A 5 59.96 0.45 6.97
C SER A 5 58.57 0.40 7.60
N LEU A 6 57.80 1.48 7.48
CA LEU A 6 56.36 1.46 7.78
C LEU A 6 55.60 0.86 6.60
N ALA A 7 54.96 -0.29 6.82
CA ALA A 7 53.95 -0.83 5.91
C ALA A 7 52.59 -0.21 6.25
N ALA A 8 52.00 0.55 5.33
CA ALA A 8 50.65 1.07 5.44
C ALA A 8 49.64 0.00 4.98
N ALA A 9 48.83 -0.52 5.91
CA ALA A 9 47.72 -1.41 5.60
C ALA A 9 46.50 -0.57 5.17
N SER A 10 46.08 -0.71 3.92
CA SER A 10 44.86 -0.08 3.40
C SER A 10 43.65 -0.96 3.73
N ALA A 11 42.77 -0.48 4.61
CA ALA A 11 41.50 -1.15 4.91
C ALA A 11 40.49 -0.88 3.78
N ALA A 12 40.09 -1.93 3.06
CA ALA A 12 39.04 -1.83 2.04
C ALA A 12 37.67 -1.74 2.74
N LEU A 13 37.04 -0.56 2.68
CA LEU A 13 35.65 -0.35 3.06
C LEU A 13 34.76 -1.02 2.01
N THR A 14 34.25 -2.21 2.32
CA THR A 14 33.19 -2.85 1.53
C THR A 14 31.87 -2.13 1.84
N SER A 15 31.40 -1.32 0.89
CA SER A 15 30.08 -0.72 0.97
C SER A 15 29.02 -1.82 0.84
N LEU A 16 28.32 -2.13 1.94
CA LEU A 16 27.09 -2.90 1.91
C LEU A 16 26.03 -2.06 1.20
N VAL A 17 25.80 -2.32 -0.09
CA VAL A 17 24.64 -1.78 -0.79
C VAL A 17 23.42 -2.54 -0.27
N VAL A 18 22.68 -1.92 0.65
CA VAL A 18 21.33 -2.38 0.99
C VAL A 18 20.48 -2.10 -0.25
N ALA A 19 19.97 -3.15 -0.90
CA ALA A 19 18.99 -2.98 -1.96
C ALA A 19 17.77 -2.28 -1.35
N GLN A 20 17.47 -1.06 -1.79
CA GLN A 20 16.21 -0.41 -1.44
C GLN A 20 15.09 -1.12 -2.20
N ASP A 21 14.02 -1.48 -1.51
CA ASP A 21 12.83 -2.02 -2.18
C ASP A 21 12.24 -0.91 -3.06
N VAL A 22 12.36 -1.07 -4.38
CA VAL A 22 11.85 -0.10 -5.36
C VAL A 22 10.54 -0.62 -5.93
N ALA A 23 9.56 0.27 -6.05
CA ALA A 23 8.29 -0.08 -6.66
C ALA A 23 8.49 -0.39 -8.16
N THR A 24 7.81 -1.42 -8.66
CA THR A 24 7.91 -1.88 -10.05
C THR A 24 6.53 -1.97 -10.68
N LYS A 25 6.47 -1.86 -12.01
CA LYS A 25 5.20 -2.01 -12.73
C LYS A 25 4.70 -3.45 -12.63
N TYR A 26 3.44 -3.62 -12.24
CA TYR A 26 2.79 -4.93 -12.16
C TYR A 26 1.42 -4.91 -12.84
N TYR A 27 1.14 -5.90 -13.68
CA TYR A 27 -0.20 -6.11 -14.26
C TYR A 27 -0.89 -7.27 -13.54
N ASP A 28 -2.02 -7.01 -12.90
CA ASP A 28 -2.82 -8.04 -12.25
C ASP A 28 -3.76 -8.70 -13.27
N PRO A 29 -3.57 -9.98 -13.61
CA PRO A 29 -4.42 -10.67 -14.57
C PRO A 29 -5.86 -10.87 -14.05
N THR A 30 -6.11 -10.78 -12.75
CA THR A 30 -7.44 -10.97 -12.17
C THR A 30 -8.27 -9.69 -12.28
N SER A 31 -7.74 -8.58 -11.77
CA SER A 31 -8.42 -7.27 -11.83
C SER A 31 -8.27 -6.54 -13.17
N LYS A 32 -7.31 -6.95 -14.02
CA LYS A 32 -6.93 -6.29 -15.29
C LYS A 32 -6.38 -4.87 -15.11
N ILE A 33 -5.79 -4.58 -13.95
CA ILE A 33 -5.26 -3.28 -13.57
C ILE A 33 -3.73 -3.30 -13.60
N SER A 34 -3.11 -2.21 -14.07
CA SER A 34 -1.67 -1.99 -13.93
C SER A 34 -1.40 -1.14 -12.68
N TYR A 35 -0.42 -1.54 -11.88
CA TYR A 35 -0.04 -0.93 -10.62
C TYR A 35 1.44 -0.55 -10.58
N SER A 36 1.78 0.41 -9.72
CA SER A 36 3.07 0.46 -9.03
C SER A 36 3.01 -0.53 -7.87
N SER A 37 3.96 -1.46 -7.79
CA SER A 37 3.92 -2.62 -6.88
C SER A 37 5.22 -2.74 -6.10
N LEU A 38 5.11 -2.94 -4.80
CA LEU A 38 6.25 -3.19 -3.92
C LEU A 38 5.91 -4.30 -2.94
N THR A 39 6.77 -5.31 -2.86
CA THR A 39 6.70 -6.38 -1.86
C THR A 39 7.72 -6.08 -0.78
N LEU A 40 7.25 -5.99 0.46
CA LEU A 40 8.07 -5.69 1.63
C LEU A 40 8.80 -6.96 2.12
N PRO A 41 9.85 -6.82 2.94
CA PRO A 41 10.59 -7.96 3.50
C PRO A 41 9.74 -8.93 4.33
N ASN A 42 8.61 -8.47 4.87
CA ASN A 42 7.65 -9.30 5.60
C ASN A 42 6.70 -10.11 4.69
N GLY A 43 6.86 -10.00 3.37
CA GLY A 43 6.07 -10.72 2.37
C GLY A 43 4.76 -10.03 1.97
N VAL A 44 4.41 -8.89 2.56
CA VAL A 44 3.20 -8.14 2.18
C VAL A 44 3.49 -7.31 0.93
N THR A 45 2.63 -7.41 -0.08
CA THR A 45 2.68 -6.58 -1.28
C THR A 45 1.65 -5.46 -1.21
N TYR A 46 2.11 -4.23 -1.41
CA TYR A 46 1.28 -3.05 -1.63
C TYR A 46 1.35 -2.64 -3.09
N ARG A 47 0.18 -2.40 -3.68
CA ARG A 47 0.01 -2.01 -5.08
C ARG A 47 -0.87 -0.79 -5.17
N ILE A 48 -0.45 0.22 -5.92
CA ILE A 48 -1.17 1.48 -6.09
C ILE A 48 -1.29 1.80 -7.57
N ALA A 49 -2.49 2.18 -7.97
CA ALA A 49 -2.78 2.78 -9.27
C ALA A 49 -3.47 4.12 -9.04
N LEU A 50 -3.05 5.14 -9.78
CA LEU A 50 -3.56 6.50 -9.73
C LEU A 50 -4.06 6.91 -11.11
N PRO A 51 -5.09 7.77 -11.20
CA PRO A 51 -5.36 8.45 -12.45
C PRO A 51 -4.22 9.43 -12.76
N GLU A 52 -4.05 9.76 -14.05
CA GLU A 52 -3.17 10.89 -14.44
C GLU A 52 -3.70 12.23 -13.93
N ASN A 53 -5.03 12.35 -13.84
CA ASN A 53 -5.73 13.50 -13.28
C ASN A 53 -6.95 12.99 -12.49
N SER A 54 -7.04 13.24 -11.18
CA SER A 54 -8.28 13.02 -10.42
C SER A 54 -9.00 14.33 -10.11
N SER A 55 -10.32 14.31 -10.15
CA SER A 55 -11.16 15.31 -9.50
C SER A 55 -11.67 14.86 -8.13
N THR A 56 -11.51 13.58 -7.75
CA THR A 56 -12.13 13.00 -6.55
C THR A 56 -11.13 12.38 -5.57
N SER A 57 -9.85 12.71 -5.68
CA SER A 57 -8.80 12.17 -4.81
C SER A 57 -8.75 10.63 -4.87
N ASP A 58 -8.70 10.11 -6.09
CA ASP A 58 -8.82 8.69 -6.35
C ASP A 58 -7.48 7.93 -6.26
N ALA A 59 -7.54 6.75 -5.68
CA ALA A 59 -6.58 5.68 -5.89
C ALA A 59 -7.30 4.34 -6.05
N ILE A 60 -6.68 3.39 -6.73
CA ILE A 60 -6.97 1.98 -6.55
C ILE A 60 -5.78 1.40 -5.80
N PHE A 61 -6.03 0.71 -4.70
CA PHE A 61 -5.00 0.00 -3.97
C PHE A 61 -5.32 -1.48 -3.89
N GLN A 62 -4.26 -2.26 -3.84
CA GLN A 62 -4.34 -3.69 -3.61
C GLN A 62 -3.30 -4.08 -2.56
N VAL A 63 -3.76 -4.85 -1.58
CA VAL A 63 -2.92 -5.44 -0.53
C VAL A 63 -2.97 -6.95 -0.72
N VAL A 64 -1.80 -7.58 -0.86
CA VAL A 64 -1.66 -9.05 -0.83
C VAL A 64 -0.82 -9.37 0.39
N SER A 65 -1.38 -10.12 1.33
CA SER A 65 -0.74 -10.38 2.61
C SER A 65 -0.69 -11.89 2.89
N PRO A 66 0.41 -12.42 3.43
CA PRO A 66 0.44 -13.76 3.99
C PRO A 66 -0.65 -13.95 5.05
N SER A 67 -1.29 -15.11 5.09
CA SER A 67 -2.36 -15.44 6.04
C SER A 67 -1.89 -15.50 7.50
N THR A 68 -0.58 -15.40 7.75
CA THR A 68 0.01 -15.21 9.09
C THR A 68 -0.30 -13.83 9.68
N PHE A 69 -0.56 -12.82 8.84
CA PHE A 69 -1.09 -11.54 9.29
C PHE A 69 -2.61 -11.56 9.22
N ALA A 70 -3.26 -11.39 10.37
CA ALA A 70 -4.70 -11.29 10.47
C ALA A 70 -5.23 -9.94 9.98
N TRP A 71 -4.45 -8.86 10.08
CA TRP A 71 -4.75 -7.58 9.43
C TRP A 71 -3.47 -6.86 8.99
N CYS A 72 -3.59 -6.04 7.93
CA CYS A 72 -2.56 -5.12 7.48
C CYS A 72 -3.18 -3.78 7.04
N GLY A 73 -2.55 -2.68 7.44
CA GLY A 73 -2.93 -1.31 7.14
C GLY A 73 -1.93 -0.60 6.23
N LEU A 74 -2.43 0.30 5.42
CA LEU A 74 -1.68 1.28 4.63
C LEU A 74 -1.97 2.68 5.18
N ALA A 75 -0.93 3.44 5.51
CA ALA A 75 -1.04 4.85 5.84
C ALA A 75 -0.61 5.70 4.65
N TRP A 76 -1.53 6.52 4.13
CA TRP A 76 -1.32 7.29 2.91
C TRP A 76 -0.34 8.46 3.08
N GLY A 77 -0.16 8.92 4.32
CA GLY A 77 0.78 10.00 4.69
C GLY A 77 2.11 9.52 5.27
N GLY A 78 2.38 8.21 5.29
CA GLY A 78 3.68 7.69 5.76
C GLY A 78 3.87 7.62 7.28
N HIS A 79 2.82 7.85 8.06
CA HIS A 79 2.84 7.75 9.52
C HIS A 79 1.45 7.42 10.06
N MET A 80 1.30 7.15 11.37
CA MET A 80 0.02 6.66 11.93
C MET A 80 -1.05 7.76 12.07
N THR A 81 -0.67 8.97 12.44
CA THR A 81 -1.60 10.04 12.84
C THR A 81 -1.97 10.95 11.67
N ASN A 82 -3.11 11.65 11.75
CA ASN A 82 -3.46 12.79 10.89
C ASN A 82 -3.43 12.55 9.36
N ASN A 83 -3.57 11.30 8.93
CA ASN A 83 -3.71 10.94 7.51
C ASN A 83 -4.69 9.76 7.37
N PRO A 84 -5.29 9.57 6.18
CA PRO A 84 -6.14 8.42 5.91
C PRO A 84 -5.37 7.12 6.13
N LEU A 85 -6.03 6.15 6.77
CA LEU A 85 -5.52 4.79 6.97
C LEU A 85 -6.50 3.80 6.34
N SER A 86 -6.01 2.97 5.43
CA SER A 86 -6.75 1.82 4.89
C SER A 86 -6.36 0.58 5.67
N VAL A 87 -7.17 0.16 6.66
CA VAL A 87 -6.90 -1.04 7.48
C VAL A 87 -7.68 -2.22 6.90
N ASN A 88 -7.02 -3.34 6.61
CA ASN A 88 -7.58 -4.42 5.78
C ASN A 88 -7.35 -5.78 6.43
N TRP A 89 -8.29 -6.70 6.24
CA TRP A 89 -8.17 -8.08 6.74
C TRP A 89 -9.07 -9.07 6.01
N ALA A 90 -8.74 -10.35 6.11
CA ALA A 90 -9.60 -11.44 5.69
C ALA A 90 -10.80 -11.62 6.63
N THR A 91 -12.00 -11.80 6.08
CA THR A 91 -13.24 -12.00 6.87
C THR A 91 -13.37 -13.42 7.42
N GLY A 92 -12.65 -14.38 6.82
CA GLY A 92 -12.84 -15.81 7.05
C GLY A 92 -13.98 -16.43 6.22
N ALA A 93 -14.67 -15.65 5.40
CA ALA A 93 -15.72 -16.17 4.53
C ALA A 93 -15.14 -17.01 3.37
N SER A 94 -15.72 -18.17 3.09
CA SER A 94 -15.37 -19.00 1.93
C SER A 94 -16.02 -18.52 0.63
N THR A 95 -17.10 -17.73 0.72
CA THR A 95 -17.82 -17.12 -0.40
C THR A 95 -18.17 -15.67 -0.07
N GLY A 96 -18.50 -14.87 -1.09
CA GLY A 96 -18.85 -13.46 -0.91
C GLY A 96 -17.63 -12.59 -0.58
N ARG A 97 -17.73 -11.77 0.46
CA ARG A 97 -16.69 -10.80 0.84
C ARG A 97 -15.59 -11.50 1.64
N GLN A 98 -14.52 -11.93 0.96
CA GLN A 98 -13.42 -12.69 1.60
C GLN A 98 -12.39 -11.81 2.33
N ALA A 99 -12.28 -10.54 1.97
CA ALA A 99 -11.51 -9.53 2.70
C ALA A 99 -12.25 -8.20 2.70
N ILE A 100 -12.00 -7.38 3.72
CA ILE A 100 -12.61 -6.07 3.91
C ILE A 100 -11.58 -4.98 4.20
N VAL A 101 -11.98 -3.75 3.89
CA VAL A 101 -11.26 -2.52 4.24
C VAL A 101 -12.09 -1.71 5.22
N SER A 102 -11.37 -1.09 6.16
CA SER A 102 -11.85 -0.18 7.17
C SER A 102 -11.15 1.17 7.00
N SER A 103 -11.93 2.22 6.77
CA SER A 103 -11.41 3.58 6.68
C SER A 103 -11.18 4.15 8.07
N ARG A 104 -9.94 4.51 8.36
CA ARG A 104 -9.53 4.96 9.69
C ARG A 104 -8.68 6.22 9.66
N MET A 105 -8.62 6.90 10.79
CA MET A 105 -7.65 7.95 11.08
C MET A 105 -7.36 7.95 12.59
N ALA A 106 -6.11 8.20 12.97
CA ALA A 106 -5.72 8.39 14.36
C ALA A 106 -5.29 9.84 14.60
N PHE A 107 -5.56 10.35 15.80
CA PHE A 107 -5.13 11.70 16.23
C PHE A 107 -4.05 11.64 17.33
N GLY A 108 -3.54 10.44 17.63
CA GLY A 108 -2.45 10.21 18.57
C GLY A 108 -1.95 8.77 18.51
N TYR A 109 -0.67 8.55 18.82
CA TYR A 109 -0.01 7.23 18.71
C TYR A 109 -0.51 6.18 19.71
N TYR A 110 -1.13 6.61 20.81
CA TYR A 110 -1.70 5.72 21.84
C TYR A 110 -3.21 5.53 21.69
N ALA A 111 -3.81 6.13 20.66
CA ALA A 111 -5.24 6.00 20.38
C ALA A 111 -5.47 4.95 19.30
N THR A 112 -6.48 4.09 19.50
CA THR A 112 -6.99 3.24 18.43
C THR A 112 -7.53 4.13 17.31
N PRO A 113 -7.14 3.92 16.04
CA PRO A 113 -7.70 4.67 14.93
C PRO A 113 -9.23 4.60 14.88
N GLY A 114 -9.87 5.76 14.85
CA GLY A 114 -11.33 5.91 14.72
C GLY A 114 -11.77 5.79 13.26
N ALA A 115 -13.08 5.71 13.02
CA ALA A 115 -13.63 5.74 11.66
C ALA A 115 -13.29 7.07 10.97
N TYR A 116 -12.94 7.01 9.69
CA TYR A 116 -12.69 8.17 8.85
C TYR A 116 -13.73 8.24 7.73
N ASP A 117 -14.44 9.36 7.65
CA ASP A 117 -15.51 9.61 6.69
C ASP A 117 -15.06 10.39 5.45
N GLY A 118 -13.85 10.96 5.48
CA GLY A 118 -13.25 11.66 4.35
C GLY A 118 -12.83 10.74 3.20
N ALA A 119 -12.95 9.41 3.36
CA ALA A 119 -12.67 8.44 2.32
C ALA A 119 -13.79 7.40 2.14
N THR A 120 -14.09 7.07 0.88
CA THR A 120 -15.08 6.05 0.50
C THR A 120 -14.42 4.93 -0.30
N TYR A 121 -14.76 3.68 0.02
CA TYR A 121 -14.14 2.49 -0.57
C TYR A 121 -15.14 1.71 -1.41
N THR A 122 -14.78 1.46 -2.67
CA THR A 122 -15.54 0.59 -3.57
C THR A 122 -14.67 -0.61 -3.92
N TYR A 123 -15.15 -1.82 -3.59
CA TYR A 123 -14.43 -3.05 -3.89
C TYR A 123 -14.40 -3.32 -5.39
N LEU A 124 -13.24 -3.77 -5.87
CA LEU A 124 -13.02 -4.17 -7.25
C LEU A 124 -12.73 -5.68 -7.34
N PRO A 125 -12.81 -6.27 -8.55
CA PRO A 125 -12.42 -7.66 -8.76
C PRO A 125 -11.00 -7.95 -8.24
N GLY A 126 -10.76 -9.18 -7.79
CA GLY A 126 -9.46 -9.63 -7.27
C GLY A 126 -9.37 -9.72 -5.74
N THR A 127 -10.39 -9.28 -5.00
CA THR A 127 -10.49 -9.55 -3.57
C THR A 127 -10.69 -11.04 -3.32
N SER A 128 -9.79 -11.70 -2.58
CA SER A 128 -9.84 -13.13 -2.32
C SER A 128 -9.12 -13.54 -1.02
N ALA A 129 -9.37 -14.75 -0.52
CA ALA A 129 -8.60 -15.34 0.57
C ALA A 129 -8.43 -16.86 0.39
N ASN A 130 -7.24 -17.37 0.72
CA ASN A 130 -6.92 -18.80 0.71
C ASN A 130 -6.03 -19.18 1.91
N SER A 131 -5.53 -20.41 1.93
CA SER A 131 -4.73 -20.94 3.04
C SER A 131 -3.38 -20.24 3.24
N THR A 132 -2.86 -19.55 2.22
CA THR A 132 -1.54 -18.91 2.25
C THR A 132 -1.59 -17.39 2.24
N HIS A 133 -2.57 -16.80 1.57
CA HIS A 133 -2.68 -15.36 1.40
C HIS A 133 -4.13 -14.89 1.43
N TRP A 134 -4.30 -13.63 1.79
CA TRP A 134 -5.50 -12.86 1.46
C TRP A 134 -5.12 -11.64 0.64
N GLN A 135 -6.07 -11.21 -0.18
CA GLN A 135 -5.94 -10.10 -1.10
C GLN A 135 -7.19 -9.23 -1.02
N LEU A 136 -6.97 -7.92 -0.95
CA LEU A 136 -8.02 -6.92 -1.08
C LEU A 136 -7.69 -6.02 -2.26
N THR A 137 -8.68 -5.75 -3.12
CA THR A 137 -8.58 -4.75 -4.18
C THR A 137 -9.75 -3.79 -4.07
N ALA A 138 -9.47 -2.50 -3.92
CA ALA A 138 -10.51 -1.47 -3.79
C ALA A 138 -10.08 -0.14 -4.39
N ARG A 139 -11.04 0.57 -4.98
CA ARG A 139 -10.95 2.00 -5.22
C ARG A 139 -11.15 2.71 -3.88
N CYS A 140 -10.28 3.65 -3.56
CA CYS A 140 -10.51 4.66 -2.53
C CYS A 140 -10.68 6.03 -3.16
N GLN A 141 -11.80 6.68 -2.87
CA GLN A 141 -12.04 8.09 -3.16
C GLN A 141 -11.79 8.89 -1.88
N GLY A 142 -10.94 9.92 -1.92
CA GLY A 142 -10.56 10.71 -0.74
C GLY A 142 -9.29 10.25 -0.01
N CYS A 143 -8.53 9.30 -0.57
CA CYS A 143 -7.31 8.81 0.07
C CYS A 143 -6.03 9.57 -0.33
N THR A 144 -6.03 10.29 -1.44
CA THR A 144 -4.83 10.90 -2.03
C THR A 144 -4.68 12.40 -1.73
N ARG A 145 -5.72 13.02 -1.14
CA ARG A 145 -5.79 14.42 -0.78
C ARG A 145 -6.55 14.55 0.53
N TRP A 146 -5.95 15.21 1.50
CA TRP A 146 -6.57 15.47 2.79
C TRP A 146 -5.94 16.70 3.43
N SER A 147 -6.66 17.28 4.39
CA SER A 147 -6.18 18.35 5.24
C SER A 147 -6.20 17.85 6.68
N SER A 148 -5.13 18.11 7.42
CA SER A 148 -5.03 17.73 8.83
C SER A 148 -4.20 18.75 9.61
N ALA A 149 -3.95 18.44 10.89
CA ALA A 149 -3.04 19.24 11.71
C ALA A 149 -1.62 19.31 11.15
N ASP A 150 -1.23 18.36 10.29
CA ASP A 150 0.10 18.29 9.68
C ASP A 150 0.18 19.06 8.34
N GLY A 151 -0.95 19.62 7.87
CA GLY A 151 -1.04 20.44 6.67
C GLY A 151 -1.99 19.88 5.61
N ASP A 152 -1.87 20.43 4.40
CA ASP A 152 -2.61 20.01 3.22
C ASP A 152 -1.74 19.08 2.37
N PHE A 153 -2.29 17.90 2.03
CA PHE A 153 -1.59 16.87 1.29
C PHE A 153 -2.28 16.61 -0.04
N ASN A 154 -1.48 16.40 -1.08
CA ASN A 154 -1.97 15.98 -2.39
C ASN A 154 -0.92 15.10 -3.07
N LEU A 155 -1.09 13.78 -2.98
CA LEU A 155 -0.19 12.78 -3.55
C LEU A 155 -0.18 12.80 -5.08
N GLU A 156 -1.26 13.25 -5.72
CA GLU A 156 -1.35 13.24 -7.18
C GLU A 156 -0.40 14.26 -7.84
N ASN A 157 -0.03 15.32 -7.12
CA ASN A 157 0.95 16.29 -7.57
C ASN A 157 2.41 15.85 -7.33
N GLN A 158 2.61 14.67 -6.71
CA GLN A 158 3.93 14.15 -6.40
C GLN A 158 4.37 13.11 -7.43
N THR A 159 5.68 12.93 -7.55
CA THR A 159 6.31 11.82 -8.28
C THR A 159 6.55 10.63 -7.36
N GLU A 160 6.62 10.85 -6.05
CA GLU A 160 6.93 9.87 -5.03
C GLU A 160 6.18 10.20 -3.75
N ALA A 161 5.85 9.20 -2.94
CA ALA A 161 5.29 9.39 -1.60
C ALA A 161 5.92 8.46 -0.58
N VAL A 162 6.16 8.98 0.62
CA VAL A 162 6.47 8.13 1.77
C VAL A 162 5.15 7.53 2.27
N LEU A 163 5.04 6.21 2.19
CA LEU A 163 3.90 5.44 2.68
C LEU A 163 4.33 4.60 3.87
N ALA A 164 3.38 4.21 4.70
CA ALA A 164 3.65 3.32 5.83
C ALA A 164 2.72 2.12 5.83
N TYR A 165 3.19 1.04 6.46
CA TYR A 165 2.39 -0.13 6.73
C TYR A 165 2.40 -0.45 8.22
N ALA A 166 1.36 -1.17 8.62
CA ALA A 166 1.24 -1.79 9.93
C ALA A 166 0.56 -3.15 9.74
N CYS A 167 1.02 -4.21 10.38
CA CYS A 167 0.40 -5.53 10.30
C CYS A 167 0.37 -6.21 11.67
N SER A 168 -0.66 -7.02 11.88
CA SER A 168 -0.74 -7.90 13.04
C SER A 168 -1.25 -9.29 12.70
N SER A 169 -0.74 -10.27 13.42
CA SER A 169 -1.20 -11.66 13.51
C SER A 169 -2.44 -11.81 14.42
N VAL A 170 -2.75 -10.79 15.24
CA VAL A 170 -3.95 -10.78 16.09
C VAL A 170 -5.13 -10.24 15.30
N ALA A 171 -6.19 -11.02 15.19
CA ALA A 171 -7.37 -10.63 14.43
C ALA A 171 -8.12 -9.45 15.06
N PRO A 172 -8.83 -8.65 14.25
CA PRO A 172 -9.92 -7.80 14.74
C PRO A 172 -10.98 -8.61 15.49
N ASP A 173 -11.66 -7.97 16.43
CA ASP A 173 -12.68 -8.61 17.30
C ASP A 173 -13.84 -9.20 16.49
N ASP A 174 -14.30 -8.49 15.46
CA ASP A 174 -15.27 -8.95 14.48
C ASP A 174 -14.70 -8.80 13.06
N LYS A 175 -14.26 -9.91 12.48
CA LYS A 175 -13.69 -9.95 11.13
C LYS A 175 -14.69 -9.57 10.03
N THR A 176 -15.98 -9.57 10.30
CA THR A 176 -17.03 -9.27 9.32
C THR A 176 -17.47 -7.81 9.33
N SER A 177 -17.08 -7.03 10.35
CA SER A 177 -17.45 -5.62 10.50
C SER A 177 -16.28 -4.70 10.20
N ASN A 178 -16.42 -3.82 9.21
CA ASN A 178 -15.41 -2.80 8.91
C ASN A 178 -15.29 -1.72 10.01
N THR A 179 -16.11 -1.74 11.05
CA THR A 179 -15.98 -0.85 12.22
C THR A 179 -15.40 -1.58 13.44
N SER A 180 -15.03 -2.85 13.31
CA SER A 180 -14.44 -3.66 14.39
C SER A 180 -13.27 -2.97 15.09
N ALA A 181 -13.15 -3.20 16.39
CA ALA A 181 -11.93 -2.92 17.11
C ALA A 181 -10.83 -3.92 16.69
N PHE A 182 -9.58 -3.52 16.88
CA PHE A 182 -8.38 -4.30 16.59
C PHE A 182 -7.24 -3.85 17.51
N ASN A 183 -6.31 -4.76 17.78
CA ASN A 183 -5.15 -4.51 18.63
C ASN A 183 -4.02 -3.81 17.85
N ILE A 184 -3.00 -3.34 18.57
CA ILE A 184 -1.80 -2.73 18.01
C ILE A 184 -1.05 -3.71 17.08
N HIS A 185 -0.38 -3.17 16.05
CA HIS A 185 0.48 -3.93 15.16
C HIS A 185 1.79 -4.38 15.85
N GLU A 186 2.32 -5.54 15.46
CA GLU A 186 3.69 -5.96 15.79
C GLU A 186 4.71 -5.74 14.67
N GLN A 187 4.27 -5.53 13.43
CA GLN A 187 5.15 -5.24 12.28
C GLN A 187 4.73 -3.91 11.65
N PHE A 188 5.67 -3.01 11.42
CA PHE A 188 5.40 -1.72 10.80
C PHE A 188 6.66 -1.16 10.15
N GLY A 189 6.48 -0.19 9.26
CA GLY A 189 7.59 0.50 8.62
C GLY A 189 7.11 1.47 7.56
N ILE A 190 8.07 2.18 6.98
CA ILE A 190 7.83 3.14 5.90
C ILE A 190 8.60 2.72 4.66
N TRP A 191 8.12 3.14 3.50
CA TRP A 191 8.87 3.04 2.25
C TRP A 191 8.58 4.24 1.36
N SER A 192 9.48 4.47 0.41
CA SER A 192 9.29 5.44 -0.65
C SER A 192 8.62 4.76 -1.85
N HIS A 193 7.47 5.27 -2.27
CA HIS A 193 6.67 4.67 -3.34
C HIS A 193 6.68 5.54 -4.59
N ASP A 194 7.17 5.00 -5.70
CA ASP A 194 7.16 5.68 -6.99
C ASP A 194 5.72 5.80 -7.52
N LEU A 195 5.21 7.04 -7.56
CA LEU A 195 3.88 7.37 -8.05
C LEU A 195 3.86 7.61 -9.56
N THR A 196 5.01 7.79 -10.21
CA THR A 196 5.09 7.93 -11.67
C THR A 196 4.65 6.64 -12.35
N ILE A 197 5.00 5.47 -11.78
CA ILE A 197 4.55 4.16 -12.25
C ILE A 197 3.05 3.95 -12.00
N ALA A 198 2.53 4.52 -10.91
CA ALA A 198 1.14 4.33 -10.49
C ALA A 198 0.15 5.06 -11.42
N LYS A 199 0.55 6.19 -12.00
CA LYS A 199 -0.31 7.04 -12.85
C LYS A 199 -0.65 6.34 -14.18
N ASN A 200 -1.93 6.28 -14.52
CA ASN A 200 -2.39 5.64 -15.75
C ASN A 200 -3.66 6.25 -16.35
N ALA A 201 -3.63 6.57 -17.65
CA ALA A 201 -4.80 7.02 -18.41
C ALA A 201 -6.00 6.04 -18.39
N SER A 202 -5.77 4.74 -18.18
CA SER A 202 -6.84 3.72 -18.13
C SER A 202 -7.59 3.66 -16.80
N PHE A 203 -7.20 4.47 -15.80
CA PHE A 203 -7.79 4.45 -14.46
C PHE A 203 -9.32 4.57 -14.48
N GLY A 204 -9.83 5.51 -15.27
CA GLY A 204 -11.27 5.74 -15.42
C GLY A 204 -12.04 4.52 -15.96
N GLU A 205 -11.40 3.66 -16.74
CA GLU A 205 -12.02 2.44 -17.26
C GLU A 205 -12.01 1.30 -16.24
N TRP A 206 -10.97 1.23 -15.40
CA TRP A 206 -10.88 0.26 -14.31
C TRP A 206 -11.96 0.49 -13.26
N VAL A 207 -12.22 1.74 -12.86
CA VAL A 207 -13.22 2.06 -11.83
C VAL A 207 -14.67 1.85 -12.28
N LYS A 208 -14.94 1.87 -13.59
CA LYS A 208 -16.27 1.58 -14.16
C LYS A 208 -16.58 0.08 -14.23
N GLY A 209 -15.60 -0.79 -13.93
CA GLY A 209 -15.74 -2.24 -14.09
C GLY A 209 -15.70 -2.71 -15.55
N ASN A 210 -15.27 -1.85 -16.49
CA ASN A 210 -15.34 -2.16 -17.92
C ASN A 210 -14.20 -3.03 -18.43
N GLY A 211 -13.12 -3.27 -17.67
CA GLY A 211 -12.11 -4.33 -17.92
C GLY A 211 -11.40 -4.35 -19.29
N THR A 212 -11.77 -3.52 -20.24
CA THR A 212 -11.19 -3.43 -21.58
C THR A 212 -10.15 -2.32 -21.56
N ALA A 213 -9.03 -2.60 -20.89
CA ALA A 213 -7.83 -1.83 -21.13
C ALA A 213 -7.51 -1.91 -22.63
N LYS A 214 -7.31 -0.76 -23.30
CA LYS A 214 -6.72 -0.75 -24.64
C LYS A 214 -5.40 -1.52 -24.54
N ARG A 215 -5.33 -2.71 -25.14
CA ARG A 215 -4.05 -3.39 -25.38
C ARG A 215 -3.20 -2.39 -26.14
N PHE A 216 -2.09 -1.96 -25.56
CA PHE A 216 -1.02 -1.34 -26.34
C PHE A 216 -0.50 -2.42 -27.29
N THR A 217 -1.11 -2.52 -28.47
CA THR A 217 -0.49 -3.17 -29.62
C THR A 217 0.61 -2.25 -30.13
N SER A 218 1.75 -2.87 -30.43
CA SER A 218 2.99 -2.36 -31.04
C SER A 218 3.88 -1.46 -30.18
N TRP A 219 4.95 -2.06 -29.68
CA TRP A 219 6.27 -1.42 -29.69
C TRP A 219 6.93 -1.85 -30.99
N SER A 220 7.30 -0.88 -31.82
CA SER A 220 8.36 -1.08 -32.81
C SER A 220 9.71 -1.01 -32.07
N ALA A 221 10.65 -1.80 -32.54
CA ALA A 221 12.01 -1.98 -32.00
C ALA A 221 12.78 -0.67 -31.74
#